data_AF-A0A7Y9HVI2-F1
#
_entry.id   AF-A0A7Y9HVI2-F1
#
_cell.length_a   1.000
_cell.length_b   1.000
_cell.length_c   1.000
_cell.angle_alpha   90.00
_cell.angle_beta   90.00
_cell.angle_gamma   90.00
#
_symmetry.space_group_name_H-M   'P 1'
#
loop_
_entity.id
_entity.type
_entity.pdbx_description
1 polymer ?
#
loop_
_entity_poly.entity_id
_entity_poly.type
_entity_poly.pdbx_seq_one_letter_code
_entity_poly.pdbx_strand_id
1 'polypeptide(L)' 'MIANTCSVVNEYIQSAEMDGQPLNTPWFTREQLISGETSELEMGSNPNKSWGCGKILKTRYKTGI' A
#
# COMPACT_ATOMS: atom_id res chain seq x y z
N MET A 1 11.37 7.17 5.12
CA MET A 1 10.78 6.37 4.02
C MET A 1 11.90 5.94 3.09
N ILE A 2 11.93 4.68 2.70
CA ILE A 2 12.93 4.07 1.80
C ILE A 2 12.16 3.38 0.66
N ALA A 3 12.67 3.51 -0.57
CA ALA A 3 12.10 2.84 -1.75
C ALA A 3 13.17 1.96 -2.39
N ASN A 4 13.10 0.67 -2.12
CA ASN A 4 14.04 -0.33 -2.58
C ASN A 4 13.87 -0.57 -4.09
N THR A 5 15.00 -0.65 -4.79
CA THR A 5 15.06 -0.91 -6.24
C THR A 5 14.38 0.18 -7.11
N CYS A 6 14.10 1.36 -6.56
CA CYS A 6 13.52 2.48 -7.29
C CYS A 6 14.43 2.93 -8.44
N SER A 7 13.87 3.05 -9.64
CA SER A 7 14.56 3.56 -10.82
C SER A 7 13.55 4.09 -11.84
N VAL A 8 14.02 4.70 -12.93
CA VAL A 8 13.17 5.12 -14.05
C VAL A 8 12.38 3.95 -14.66
N VAL A 9 12.91 2.72 -14.54
CA VAL A 9 12.22 1.51 -15.00
C VAL A 9 11.29 0.95 -13.92
N ASN A 10 11.68 1.04 -12.64
CA ASN A 10 10.93 0.48 -11.51
C ASN A 10 10.11 1.55 -10.80
N GLU A 11 9.03 1.98 -11.46
CA GLU A 11 8.14 3.05 -10.97
C GLU A 11 6.91 2.53 -10.20
N TYR A 12 6.67 1.21 -10.18
CA TYR A 12 5.46 0.63 -9.57
C TYR A 12 5.74 0.00 -8.20
N ILE A 13 4.92 0.34 -7.21
CA ILE A 13 4.97 -0.30 -5.89
C ILE A 13 4.48 -1.75 -5.99
N GLN A 14 5.29 -2.68 -5.48
CA GLN A 14 4.99 -4.11 -5.43
C GLN A 14 4.50 -4.53 -4.04
N SER A 15 5.09 -3.96 -3.00
CA SER A 15 4.67 -4.13 -1.60
C SER A 15 5.14 -2.93 -0.79
N ALA A 16 4.55 -2.78 0.39
CA ALA A 16 4.92 -1.74 1.34
C ALA A 16 4.85 -2.30 2.76
N GLU A 17 5.74 -1.81 3.60
CA GLU A 17 5.74 -2.06 5.04
C GLU A 17 5.77 -0.74 5.80
N MET A 18 5.14 -0.74 6.95
CA MET A 18 5.12 0.37 7.90
C MET A 18 5.42 -0.21 9.27
N ASP A 19 6.57 0.15 9.83
CA ASP A 19 7.06 -0.42 11.10
C ASP A 19 7.18 -1.95 11.09
N GLY A 20 7.62 -2.52 9.96
CA GLY A 20 7.70 -3.97 9.74
C GLY A 20 6.34 -4.67 9.63
N GLN A 21 5.23 -3.94 9.58
CA GLN A 21 3.90 -4.50 9.31
C GLN A 21 3.49 -4.27 7.85
N PRO A 22 2.89 -5.28 7.18
CA PRO A 22 2.44 -5.12 5.79
C PRO A 22 1.41 -4.00 5.62
N LEU A 23 1.73 -3.02 4.79
CA LEU A 23 0.83 -1.95 4.36
C LEU A 23 0.20 -2.32 3.02
N ASN A 24 -1.06 -2.75 3.05
CA ASN A 24 -1.83 -3.18 1.88
C ASN A 24 -2.79 -2.10 1.34
N THR A 25 -2.63 -0.87 1.82
CA THR A 25 -3.42 0.32 1.43
C THR A 25 -2.49 1.39 0.85
N PRO A 26 -2.97 2.21 -0.10
CA PRO A 26 -2.17 3.30 -0.68
C PRO A 26 -2.22 4.57 0.19
N TRP A 27 -2.63 4.42 1.45
CA TRP A 27 -2.82 5.50 2.41
C TRP A 27 -2.46 5.01 3.80
N PHE A 28 -2.01 5.95 4.62
CA PHE A 28 -1.73 5.82 6.04
C PHE A 28 -2.14 7.13 6.72
N THR A 29 -2.32 7.08 8.02
CA THR A 29 -2.80 8.22 8.82
C THR A 29 -1.68 9.18 9.17
N ARG A 30 -2.03 10.41 9.55
CA ARG A 30 -1.04 11.39 10.03
C ARG A 30 -0.31 10.84 11.24
N GLU A 31 -1.02 10.16 12.14
CA GLU A 31 -0.51 9.56 13.37
C GLU A 31 0.62 8.56 13.07
N GLN A 32 0.45 7.71 12.06
CA GLN A 32 1.48 6.78 11.58
C GLN A 32 2.68 7.49 10.95
N LEU A 33 2.48 8.69 10.38
CA LEU A 33 3.58 9.50 9.86
C LEU A 33 4.40 10.18 10.97
N ILE A 34 3.74 10.69 12.02
CA ILE A 34 4.40 11.41 13.12
C ILE A 34 4.98 10.50 14.21
N SER A 35 4.57 9.23 14.29
CA SER A 35 5.15 8.25 15.22
C SER A 35 6.62 7.94 14.92
N GLY A 36 7.16 8.41 13.79
CA GLY A 36 8.55 8.17 13.38
C GLY A 36 8.73 6.81 12.71
N GLU A 37 7.64 6.17 12.30
CA GLU A 37 7.65 4.85 11.65
C GLU A 37 8.43 4.89 10.33
N THR A 38 9.28 3.88 10.13
CA THR A 38 9.96 3.67 8.86
C THR A 38 8.98 3.00 7.89
N SER A 39 8.61 3.72 6.84
CA SER A 39 7.98 3.10 5.66
C SER A 39 9.02 2.61 4.67
N GLU A 40 8.90 1.35 4.27
CA GLU A 40 9.70 0.71 3.23
C GLU A 40 8.79 0.31 2.07
N LEU A 41 9.21 0.66 0.85
CA LEU A 41 8.52 0.31 -0.39
C LEU A 41 9.41 -0.60 -1.21
N GLU A 42 8.84 -1.66 -1.77
CA GLU A 42 9.49 -2.46 -2.79
C GLU A 42 8.98 -2.05 -4.18
N MET A 43 9.90 -1.65 -5.05
CA MET A 43 9.58 -1.13 -6.38
C MET A 43 9.83 -2.17 -7.48
N GLY A 44 9.09 -2.09 -8.58
CA GLY A 44 9.21 -3.00 -9.72
C GLY A 44 8.78 -2.36 -11.03
N SER A 45 9.12 -3.02 -12.14
CA SER A 45 8.94 -2.48 -13.50
C SER A 45 7.55 -2.62 -14.08
N ASN A 46 6.70 -3.45 -13.45
CA ASN A 46 5.34 -3.71 -13.92
C ASN A 46 4.31 -3.31 -12.86
N PRO A 47 3.12 -2.85 -13.27
CA PRO A 47 2.04 -2.54 -12.34
C PRO A 47 1.63 -3.75 -11.50
N ASN A 48 1.61 -3.61 -10.18
CA ASN A 48 0.97 -4.58 -9.29
C ASN A 48 -0.47 -4.15 -8.98
N LYS A 49 -1.44 -4.74 -9.69
CA LYS A 49 -2.88 -4.47 -9.48
C LYS A 49 -3.47 -5.16 -8.25
N SER A 50 -2.69 -5.93 -7.51
CA SER A 50 -3.14 -6.61 -6.30
C SER A 50 -2.79 -5.81 -5.04
N TRP A 51 -1.70 -5.04 -5.06
CA TRP A 51 -1.30 -4.18 -3.95
C TRP A 51 -2.15 -2.90 -3.89
N GLY A 52 -2.33 -2.34 -2.69
CA GLY A 52 -3.10 -1.10 -2.50
C GLY A 52 -4.60 -1.23 -2.76
N CYS A 53 -5.09 -2.43 -3.07
CA CYS A 53 -6.51 -2.67 -3.38
C CYS A 53 -7.32 -3.05 -2.14
N GLY A 54 -6.89 -2.57 -0.95
CA GLY A 54 -7.41 -2.96 0.36
C GLY A 54 -8.91 -3.24 0.38
N LYS A 55 -9.34 -4.29 1.10
CA LYS A 55 -10.72 -4.84 1.08
C LYS A 55 -11.75 -3.72 0.85
N ILE A 56 -12.23 -3.59 -0.39
CA ILE A 56 -13.47 -2.88 -0.64
C ILE A 56 -14.51 -3.67 0.14
N LEU A 57 -14.98 -3.10 1.24
CA LEU A 57 -16.10 -3.67 1.97
C LEU A 57 -17.22 -3.81 0.94
N LYS A 58 -17.50 -5.03 0.49
CA LYS A 58 -18.75 -5.38 -0.19
C LYS A 58 -19.87 -5.25 0.84
N THR A 59 -20.15 -4.05 1.32
CA THR A 59 -21.28 -3.79 2.19
C THR A 59 -22.53 -3.83 1.32
N ARG A 60 -23.08 -5.03 1.24
CA ARG A 60 -24.50 -5.38 1.14
C ARG A 60 -25.40 -4.37 0.41
N TYR A 61 -25.67 -4.61 -0.86
CA TYR A 61 -27.04 -4.43 -1.35
C TYR A 61 -27.82 -5.72 -1.01
N LYS A 62 -28.39 -5.78 0.20
CA LYS A 62 -29.58 -6.63 0.38
C LYS A 62 -30.74 -5.85 -0.25
N THR A 63 -30.99 -6.08 -1.53
CA THR A 63 -32.27 -5.69 -2.12
C THR A 63 -33.33 -6.55 -1.46
N GLY A 64 -34.06 -5.98 -0.51
CA GLY A 64 -35.33 -6.51 -0.09
C GLY A 64 -36.34 -6.27 -1.20
N ILE A 65 -36.81 -7.35 -1.82
CA ILE A 65 -38.14 -7.51 -2.37
C ILE A 65 -38.58 -8.92 -1.97
#